data_AF-A0A382ZB78-F1
#
_entry.id   AF-A0A382ZB78-F1
#
_cell.length_a   1.000
_cell.length_b   1.000
_cell.length_c   1.000
_cell.angle_alpha   90.00
_cell.angle_beta   90.00
_cell.angle_gamma   90.00
#
_symmetry.space_group_name_H-M   'P 1'
#
loop_
_entity.id
_entity.type
_entity.pdbx_description
1 polymer ?
#
loop_
_entity_poly.entity_id
_entity_poly.type
_entity_poly.pdbx_seq_one_letter_code
_entity_poly.pdbx_strand_id
1 'polypeptide(L)'
;MIEVRNDWQLDEIKALFEMPFSDLIFMAHSIHREVFDPNQVQVSSLLNIKTGACPEDCSYCSQSSKYDTGLEREKLMEIDQVLQQAKTAKDKGASRFCMGAAWRNPTDKSLDKVIPMIKGVKAMGMET
;
A
#
# COMPACT_ATOMS: atom_id res chain seq x y z
N MET A 1 -3.91 28.67 -8.18
CA MET A 1 -4.41 27.42 -7.57
C MET A 1 -4.61 26.44 -8.70
N ILE A 2 -3.95 25.29 -8.61
CA ILE A 2 -4.12 24.21 -9.58
C ILE A 2 -5.56 23.70 -9.48
N GLU A 3 -6.25 23.66 -10.61
CA GLU A 3 -7.59 23.09 -10.69
C GLU A 3 -7.48 21.57 -10.82
N VAL A 4 -8.10 20.84 -9.90
CA VAL A 4 -8.10 19.37 -9.93
C VAL A 4 -9.08 18.90 -11.00
N ARG A 5 -8.54 18.28 -12.05
CA ARG A 5 -9.30 17.69 -13.16
C ARG A 5 -9.46 16.18 -13.00
N ASN A 6 -10.62 15.66 -13.38
CA ASN A 6 -10.96 14.23 -13.34
C ASN A 6 -11.40 13.68 -14.72
N ASP A 7 -11.23 14.47 -15.78
CA ASP A 7 -11.79 14.27 -17.13
C ASP A 7 -10.71 13.99 -18.20
N TRP A 8 -9.54 13.51 -17.78
CA TRP A 8 -8.39 13.25 -18.65
C TRP A 8 -8.73 12.31 -19.80
N GLN A 9 -8.40 12.76 -21.02
CA GLN A 9 -8.49 11.96 -22.23
C GLN A 9 -7.18 11.22 -22.51
N LEU A 10 -7.26 10.12 -23.27
CA LEU A 10 -6.11 9.28 -23.58
C LEU A 10 -4.96 10.06 -24.24
N ASP A 11 -5.28 10.95 -25.17
CA ASP A 11 -4.26 11.70 -25.91
C ASP A 11 -3.59 12.78 -25.05
N GLU A 12 -4.30 13.36 -24.06
CA GLU A 12 -3.69 14.25 -23.06
C GLU A 12 -2.65 13.49 -22.22
N ILE A 13 -2.95 12.25 -21.83
CA ILE A 13 -2.01 11.41 -21.07
C ILE A 13 -0.81 11.03 -21.95
N LYS A 14 -1.02 10.61 -23.19
CA LYS A 14 0.09 10.29 -24.12
C LYS A 14 1.05 11.46 -24.29
N ALA A 15 0.52 12.67 -24.42
CA ALA A 15 1.34 13.88 -24.54
C ALA A 15 2.27 14.08 -23.33
N LEU A 16 1.85 13.67 -22.11
CA LEU A 16 2.72 13.69 -20.93
C LEU A 16 3.86 12.66 -21.03
N PHE A 17 3.58 11.46 -21.56
CA PHE A 17 4.60 10.42 -21.74
C PHE A 17 5.59 10.75 -22.86
N GLU A 18 5.17 11.52 -23.86
CA GLU A 18 6.00 11.96 -25.00
C GLU A 18 6.79 13.25 -24.70
N MET A 19 6.47 13.93 -23.60
CA MET A 19 7.15 15.16 -23.19
C MET A 19 8.65 14.93 -22.93
N PRO A 20 9.54 15.88 -23.27
CA PRO A 20 10.93 15.80 -22.87
C PRO A 20 11.06 15.59 -21.36
N PHE A 21 11.82 14.58 -20.96
CA PHE A 21 11.88 14.13 -19.57
C PHE A 21 12.19 15.24 -18.57
N SER A 22 13.12 16.14 -18.91
CA SER A 22 13.48 17.28 -18.04
C SER A 22 12.32 18.26 -17.84
N ASP A 23 11.52 18.51 -18.88
CA ASP A 23 10.35 19.38 -18.80
C ASP A 23 9.24 18.72 -17.97
N LEU A 24 9.04 17.40 -18.16
CA LEU A 24 8.08 16.62 -17.38
C LEU A 24 8.40 16.64 -15.89
N ILE A 25 9.66 16.43 -15.52
CA ILE A 25 10.10 16.47 -14.12
C ILE A 25 9.96 17.88 -13.52
N PHE A 26 10.31 18.93 -14.29
CA PHE A 26 10.14 20.30 -13.84
C PHE A 26 8.66 20.64 -13.57
N MET A 27 7.77 20.25 -14.49
CA MET A 27 6.33 20.42 -14.32
C MET A 27 5.81 19.64 -13.11
N ALA A 28 6.20 18.37 -12.96
CA ALA A 28 5.80 17.54 -11.83
C ALA A 28 6.25 18.15 -10.48
N HIS A 29 7.48 18.66 -10.40
CA HIS A 29 7.99 19.31 -9.20
C HIS A 29 7.25 20.62 -8.89
N SER A 30 6.94 21.42 -9.92
CA SER A 30 6.18 22.66 -9.78
C SER A 30 4.80 22.39 -9.19
N ILE A 31 4.08 21.40 -9.74
CA ILE A 31 2.77 20.96 -9.24
C ILE A 31 2.89 20.45 -7.80
N HIS A 32 3.88 19.59 -7.52
CA HIS A 32 4.08 19.03 -6.18
C HIS A 32 4.27 20.11 -5.12
N ARG A 33 5.07 21.15 -5.40
CA ARG A 33 5.30 22.28 -4.49
C ARG A 33 4.08 23.19 -4.27
N GLU A 34 3.17 23.25 -5.23
CA GLU A 34 1.93 24.02 -5.09
C GLU A 34 0.87 23.29 -4.25
N VAL A 35 0.90 21.95 -4.24
CA VAL A 35 -0.14 21.11 -3.62
C VAL A 35 0.28 20.54 -2.27
N PHE A 36 1.56 20.22 -2.08
CA PHE A 36 2.10 19.56 -0.88
C PHE A 36 3.19 20.40 -0.23
N ASP A 37 3.47 20.11 1.05
CA ASP A 37 4.73 20.54 1.67
C ASP A 37 5.88 19.77 0.98
N PRO A 38 6.75 20.45 0.21
CA PRO A 38 7.76 19.77 -0.59
C PRO A 38 8.87 19.10 0.22
N ASN A 39 8.94 19.38 1.53
CA ASN A 39 9.92 18.78 2.42
C ASN A 39 9.31 17.74 3.37
N GLN A 40 8.01 17.47 3.25
CA GLN A 40 7.32 16.45 4.02
C GLN A 40 7.20 15.15 3.23
N VAL A 41 7.47 14.03 3.89
CA VAL A 41 7.29 12.69 3.31
C VAL A 41 6.41 11.85 4.24
N GLN A 42 5.42 11.17 3.68
CA GLN A 42 4.63 10.20 4.43
C GLN A 42 5.37 8.86 4.54
N VAL A 43 5.62 8.41 5.76
CA VAL A 43 6.30 7.14 6.04
C VAL A 43 5.28 6.07 6.42
N SER A 44 5.17 5.04 5.58
CA SER A 44 4.28 3.89 5.81
C SER A 44 5.11 2.61 6.00
N SER A 45 4.69 1.73 6.90
CA SER A 45 5.27 0.40 7.07
C SER A 45 4.22 -0.66 6.74
N LEU A 46 4.61 -1.70 5.99
CA LEU A 46 3.72 -2.78 5.56
C LEU A 46 4.15 -4.10 6.19
N LEU A 47 3.16 -4.90 6.58
CA LEU A 47 3.33 -6.29 7.00
C LEU A 47 2.38 -7.20 6.22
N ASN A 48 2.89 -8.32 5.73
CA ASN A 48 2.04 -9.40 5.25
C ASN A 48 1.43 -10.13 6.46
N ILE A 49 0.14 -9.92 6.71
CA ILE A 49 -0.58 -10.62 7.77
C ILE A 49 -0.94 -12.05 7.36
N LYS A 50 -0.88 -12.37 6.06
CA LYS A 50 -1.03 -13.74 5.51
C LYS A 50 -0.21 -13.85 4.23
N THR A 51 0.69 -14.82 4.14
CA THR A 51 1.68 -14.94 3.06
C THR A 51 1.48 -16.20 2.20
N GLY A 52 1.58 -16.05 0.88
CA GLY A 52 1.59 -17.18 -0.08
C GLY A 52 0.24 -17.86 -0.28
N ALA A 53 0.19 -18.93 -1.09
CA ALA A 53 -1.03 -19.66 -1.42
C ALA A 53 -2.21 -18.76 -1.89
N CYS A 54 -1.91 -17.73 -2.68
CA CYS A 54 -2.92 -16.89 -3.32
C CYS A 54 -3.52 -17.64 -4.53
N PRO A 55 -4.85 -17.70 -4.70
CA PRO A 55 -5.45 -18.40 -5.84
C PRO A 55 -5.29 -17.67 -7.18
N GLU A 56 -5.02 -16.36 -7.15
CA GLU A 56 -4.83 -15.54 -8.35
C GLU A 56 -3.53 -15.91 -9.09
N ASP A 57 -3.49 -15.63 -10.39
CA ASP A 57 -2.44 -16.04 -11.34
C ASP A 57 -1.62 -14.85 -11.85
N CYS A 58 -1.44 -13.81 -11.03
CA CYS A 58 -0.64 -12.65 -11.37
C CYS A 58 0.81 -13.07 -11.70
N SER A 59 1.22 -12.91 -12.96
CA SER A 59 2.50 -13.41 -13.51
C SER A 59 3.74 -12.87 -12.80
N TYR A 60 3.63 -11.72 -12.15
CA TYR A 60 4.72 -11.06 -11.41
C TYR A 60 4.72 -11.37 -9.91
N CYS A 61 3.67 -12.01 -9.37
CA CYS A 61 3.50 -12.13 -7.92
C CYS A 61 4.09 -13.44 -7.40
N SER A 62 5.06 -13.35 -6.48
CA SER A 62 5.67 -14.53 -5.85
C SER A 62 4.73 -15.31 -4.93
N GLN A 63 3.59 -14.73 -4.55
CA GLN A 63 2.63 -15.33 -3.62
C GLN A 63 1.54 -16.18 -4.31
N SER A 64 1.47 -16.15 -5.64
CA SER A 64 0.53 -16.96 -6.42
C SER A 64 0.81 -18.45 -6.23
N SER A 65 -0.24 -19.23 -6.01
CA SER A 65 -0.14 -20.69 -5.93
C SER A 65 0.03 -21.35 -7.31
N LYS A 66 0.04 -20.57 -8.40
CA LYS A 66 0.20 -21.07 -9.77
C LYS A 66 1.67 -21.24 -10.16
N TYR A 67 2.58 -20.63 -9.42
CA TYR A 67 4.02 -20.63 -9.70
C TYR A 67 4.78 -21.18 -8.50
N ASP A 68 5.85 -21.93 -8.77
CA ASP A 68 6.80 -22.37 -7.74
C ASP A 68 7.91 -21.33 -7.60
N THR A 69 7.85 -20.56 -6.52
CA THR A 69 8.78 -19.47 -6.22
C THR A 69 9.65 -19.76 -5.00
N GLY A 70 9.51 -20.94 -4.38
CA GLY A 70 10.16 -21.28 -3.11
C GLY A 70 9.67 -20.47 -1.90
N LEU A 71 8.59 -19.68 -2.04
CA LEU A 71 8.04 -18.87 -0.95
C LEU A 71 7.44 -19.75 0.16
N GLU A 72 7.91 -19.55 1.38
CA GLU A 72 7.32 -20.17 2.57
C GLU A 72 5.91 -19.60 2.82
N ARG A 73 4.96 -20.51 3.10
CA ARG A 73 3.56 -20.16 3.29
C ARG A 73 3.28 -19.94 4.77
N GLU A 74 2.76 -18.77 5.08
CA GLU A 74 2.38 -18.42 6.45
C GLU A 74 0.86 -18.24 6.52
N LYS A 75 0.27 -18.77 7.60
CA LYS A 75 -1.15 -18.55 7.89
C LYS A 75 -1.38 -17.09 8.28
N LEU A 76 -2.66 -16.73 8.40
CA LEU A 76 -3.04 -15.45 8.97
C LEU A 76 -2.43 -15.32 10.38
N MET A 77 -1.70 -14.24 10.61
CA MET A 77 -1.06 -13.92 11.89
C MET A 77 -2.10 -13.69 12.99
N GLU A 78 -1.70 -13.97 14.23
CA GLU A 78 -2.52 -13.64 15.39
C GLU A 78 -2.50 -12.13 15.67
N ILE A 79 -3.59 -11.61 16.22
CA ILE A 79 -3.77 -10.16 16.46
C ILE A 79 -2.60 -9.57 17.26
N ASP A 80 -2.15 -10.23 18.32
CA ASP A 80 -1.08 -9.72 19.18
C ASP A 80 0.24 -9.56 18.43
N GLN A 81 0.53 -10.46 17.48
CA GLN A 81 1.72 -10.36 16.64
C GLN A 81 1.63 -9.16 15.70
N VAL A 82 0.45 -8.94 15.09
CA VAL A 82 0.21 -7.79 14.21
C VAL A 82 0.34 -6.48 14.98
N LEU A 83 -0.26 -6.39 16.17
CA LEU A 83 -0.19 -5.20 17.02
C LEU A 83 1.24 -4.93 17.51
N GLN A 84 2.01 -5.97 17.83
CA GLN A 84 3.42 -5.82 18.20
C GLN A 84 4.26 -5.27 17.03
N GLN A 85 4.01 -5.74 15.80
CA GLN A 85 4.68 -5.21 14.62
C GLN A 85 4.26 -3.77 14.31
N ALA A 86 2.97 -3.45 14.42
CA ALA A 86 2.46 -2.10 14.25
C ALA A 86 3.09 -1.13 15.26
N LYS A 87 3.17 -1.53 16.53
CA LYS A 87 3.87 -0.75 17.57
C LYS A 87 5.34 -0.54 17.21
N THR A 88 6.03 -1.60 16.78
CA THR A 88 7.43 -1.51 16.36
C THR A 88 7.61 -0.56 15.17
N ALA A 89 6.69 -0.57 14.20
CA ALA A 89 6.70 0.35 13.07
C ALA A 89 6.47 1.80 13.51
N LYS A 90 5.53 2.03 14.43
CA LYS A 90 5.29 3.34 15.04
C LYS A 90 6.52 3.87 15.77
N ASP A 91 7.15 3.03 16.59
CA ASP A 91 8.35 3.39 17.36
C ASP A 91 9.54 3.72 16.41
N LYS A 92 9.52 3.19 15.18
CA LYS A 92 10.46 3.52 14.09
C LYS A 92 10.06 4.75 13.25
N GLY A 93 8.99 5.45 13.61
CA GLY A 93 8.54 6.69 12.98
C GLY A 93 7.54 6.53 11.83
N ALA A 94 6.98 5.33 11.60
CA ALA A 94 5.91 5.18 10.62
C ALA A 94 4.62 5.88 11.11
N SER A 95 3.97 6.64 10.23
CA SER A 95 2.67 7.26 10.50
C SER A 95 1.49 6.39 10.08
N ARG A 96 1.71 5.46 9.12
CA ARG A 96 0.71 4.53 8.60
C ARG A 96 1.21 3.09 8.67
N PHE A 97 0.33 2.15 9.01
CA PHE A 97 0.62 0.73 9.02
C PHE A 97 -0.31 -0.05 8.08
N CYS A 98 0.27 -0.69 7.07
CA CYS A 98 -0.46 -1.38 6.00
C CYS A 98 -0.42 -2.90 6.23
N MET A 99 -1.57 -3.55 6.10
CA MET A 99 -1.69 -5.01 6.25
C MET A 99 -2.01 -5.63 4.89
N GLY A 100 -1.10 -6.47 4.40
CA GLY A 100 -1.27 -7.24 3.15
C GLY A 100 -1.70 -8.67 3.41
N ALA A 101 -2.66 -9.19 2.65
CA ALA A 101 -3.10 -10.58 2.76
C ALA A 101 -3.21 -11.21 1.37
N ALA A 102 -2.63 -12.40 1.19
CA ALA A 102 -2.68 -13.17 -0.05
C ALA A 102 -4.05 -13.86 -0.25
N TRP A 103 -5.11 -13.08 -0.49
CA TRP A 103 -6.45 -13.58 -0.82
C TRP A 103 -6.93 -12.96 -2.14
N ARG A 104 -7.89 -13.61 -2.81
CA ARG A 104 -8.66 -12.97 -3.89
C ARG A 104 -9.59 -11.90 -3.32
N ASN A 105 -10.29 -12.25 -2.25
CA ASN A 105 -11.18 -11.39 -1.50
C ASN A 105 -11.25 -11.89 -0.05
N PRO A 106 -11.51 -11.01 0.93
CA PRO A 106 -11.80 -11.45 2.28
C PRO A 106 -13.15 -12.18 2.33
N THR A 107 -13.26 -13.09 3.29
CA THR A 107 -14.50 -13.77 3.73
C THR A 107 -14.94 -13.20 5.08
N ASP A 108 -16.19 -13.41 5.50
CA ASP A 108 -16.68 -12.96 6.82
C ASP A 108 -15.78 -13.45 7.96
N LYS A 109 -15.40 -14.73 7.96
CA LYS A 109 -14.49 -15.30 8.96
C LYS A 109 -13.10 -14.65 8.98
N SER A 110 -12.60 -14.18 7.82
CA SER A 110 -11.35 -13.43 7.78
C SER A 110 -11.54 -12.00 8.28
N LEU A 111 -12.66 -11.37 7.98
CA LEU A 111 -12.98 -10.03 8.49
C LEU A 111 -13.16 -10.02 10.00
N ASP A 112 -13.77 -11.06 10.58
CA ASP A 112 -13.87 -11.24 12.03
C ASP A 112 -12.51 -11.19 12.73
N LYS A 113 -11.45 -11.63 12.03
CA LYS A 113 -10.06 -11.60 12.52
C LYS A 113 -9.33 -10.29 12.22
N VAL A 114 -9.59 -9.68 11.06
CA VAL A 114 -8.90 -8.46 10.59
C VAL A 114 -9.48 -7.19 11.22
N ILE A 115 -10.78 -7.12 11.47
CA ILE A 115 -11.42 -5.95 12.09
C ILE A 115 -10.79 -5.61 13.46
N PRO A 116 -10.57 -6.58 14.38
CA PRO A 116 -9.83 -6.33 15.61
C PRO A 116 -8.41 -5.79 15.39
N MET A 117 -7.69 -6.27 14.37
CA MET A 117 -6.35 -5.76 14.02
C MET A 117 -6.42 -4.29 13.62
N ILE A 118 -7.33 -3.92 12.72
CA ILE A 118 -7.53 -2.52 12.28
C ILE A 118 -7.87 -1.63 13.47
N LYS A 119 -8.81 -2.05 14.32
CA LYS A 119 -9.20 -1.30 15.54
C LYS A 119 -8.00 -1.09 16.47
N GLY A 120 -7.18 -2.12 16.68
CA GLY A 120 -5.99 -2.03 17.53
C GLY A 120 -4.94 -1.07 16.95
N VAL A 121 -4.63 -1.15 15.66
CA VAL A 121 -3.69 -0.23 15.00
C VAL A 121 -4.22 1.21 15.03
N LYS A 122 -5.52 1.42 14.77
CA LYS A 122 -6.14 2.74 14.85
C LYS A 122 -6.08 3.34 16.26
N ALA A 123 -6.29 2.52 17.29
CA ALA A 123 -6.18 2.93 18.69
C ALA A 123 -4.76 3.35 19.09
N MET A 124 -3.73 2.92 18.35
CA MET A 124 -2.35 3.41 18.52
C MET A 124 -2.13 4.79 17.90
N GLY A 125 -3.14 5.41 17.29
CA GLY A 125 -3.02 6.71 16.62
C GLY A 125 -2.29 6.65 15.28
N MET A 126 -2.11 5.45 14.72
CA MET A 126 -1.59 5.28 13.36
C MET A 126 -2.74 5.41 12.36
N GLU A 127 -2.41 5.82 11.14
CA GLU A 127 -3.33 5.73 10.02
C GLU A 127 -3.44 4.26 9.55
N THR A 128 -4.68 3.85 9.24
CA THR A 128 -5.08 2.51 8.78
C THR A 128 -6.02 2.63 7.61
#